data_AF-A0A966B335-F1
#
_entry.id   AF-A0A966B335-F1
#
_cell.length_a   1.000
_cell.length_b   1.000
_cell.length_c   1.000
_cell.angle_alpha   90.00
_cell.angle_beta   90.00
_cell.angle_gamma   90.00
#
_symmetry.space_group_name_H-M   'P 1'
#
loop_
_entity.id
_entity.type
_entity.pdbx_description
1 polymer ?
#
loop_
_entity_poly.entity_id
_entity_poly.type
_entity_poly.pdbx_seq_one_letter_code
_entity_poly.pdbx_strand_id
1 'polypeptide(L)' 'MEAKLPDQPCSNYREIPIRDLEPEGLGSWRDSLTLSLSGEDMIEIKVYYEAELRREPTDVELECIAQTWSEHCKHRI' A
#
# COMPACT_ATOMS: atom_id res chain seq x y z
N MET A 1 0.04 -20.59 -30.08
CA MET A 1 -1.26 -20.68 -29.38
C MET A 1 -1.17 -19.71 -28.22
N GLU A 2 -1.65 -18.48 -28.44
CA GLU A 2 -1.59 -17.41 -27.44
C GLU A 2 -2.62 -17.76 -26.36
N ALA A 3 -2.16 -18.16 -25.17
CA ALA A 3 -3.03 -18.40 -24.04
C ALA A 3 -3.57 -17.05 -23.58
N LYS A 4 -4.75 -16.69 -24.09
CA LYS A 4 -5.52 -15.53 -23.63
C LYS A 4 -5.87 -15.80 -22.18
N LEU A 5 -5.12 -15.18 -21.26
CA LEU A 5 -5.39 -15.20 -19.82
C LEU A 5 -6.88 -14.88 -19.61
N PRO A 6 -7.59 -15.62 -18.75
CA PRO A 6 -9.00 -15.40 -18.50
C PRO A 6 -9.21 -13.95 -18.10
N ASP A 7 -10.28 -13.35 -18.64
CA ASP A 7 -10.76 -11.99 -18.38
C ASP A 7 -10.35 -11.56 -16.97
N GLN A 8 -9.28 -10.78 -16.87
CA GLN A 8 -8.83 -10.28 -15.57
C GLN A 8 -10.05 -9.56 -15.00
N PRO A 9 -10.52 -9.92 -13.79
CA PRO A 9 -11.59 -9.15 -13.18
C PRO A 9 -11.17 -7.69 -13.28
N CYS A 10 -12.05 -6.79 -13.76
CA CYS A 10 -11.80 -5.37 -13.76
C CYS A 10 -11.46 -4.98 -12.33
N SER A 11 -10.18 -5.04 -12.01
CA SER A 11 -9.68 -4.89 -10.67
C SER A 11 -9.63 -3.38 -10.54
N ASN A 12 -10.73 -2.80 -10.06
CA ASN A 12 -10.86 -1.38 -9.76
C ASN A 12 -9.97 -1.06 -8.54
N TYR A 13 -8.68 -1.34 -8.64
CA TYR A 13 -7.67 -0.84 -7.74
C TYR A 13 -7.17 0.50 -8.28
N ARG A 14 -6.72 1.35 -7.37
CA ARG A 14 -6.09 2.62 -7.69
C ARG A 14 -4.64 2.55 -7.26
N GLU A 15 -3.74 2.85 -8.19
CA GLU A 15 -2.34 3.04 -7.87
C GLU A 15 -2.21 4.32 -7.04
N ILE A 16 -1.58 4.21 -5.87
CA ILE A 16 -1.38 5.33 -4.96
C ILE A 16 0.07 5.80 -5.09
N PRO A 17 0.30 7.07 -5.47
CA PRO A 17 1.63 7.61 -5.67
C PRO A 17 2.40 7.89 -4.39
N ILE A 18 2.55 6.90 -3.50
CA ILE A 18 3.26 7.08 -2.22
C ILE A 18 4.74 7.41 -2.38
N ARG A 19 5.31 7.13 -3.56
CA ARG A 19 6.71 7.38 -3.88
C ARG A 19 7.01 8.87 -3.99
N ASP A 20 6.11 9.63 -4.59
CA ASP A 20 6.25 11.08 -4.73
C ASP A 20 5.61 11.86 -3.57
N LEU A 21 4.77 11.19 -2.77
CA LEU A 21 4.12 11.83 -1.63
C LEU A 21 5.10 12.15 -0.49
N GLU A 22 4.99 13.38 -0.01
CA GLU A 22 5.59 13.87 1.24
C GLU A 22 4.90 13.24 2.46
N PRO A 23 5.56 13.19 3.64
CA PRO A 23 4.99 12.64 4.86
C PRO A 23 3.63 13.22 5.25
N GLU A 24 3.36 14.49 4.92
CA GLU A 24 2.05 15.14 5.11
C GLU A 24 0.97 14.55 4.19
N GLY A 25 1.32 14.28 2.93
CA GLY A 25 0.46 13.60 1.96
C GLY A 25 0.18 12.15 2.36
N LEU A 26 1.19 11.44 2.85
CA LEU A 26 1.05 10.08 3.40
C LEU A 26 0.05 10.06 4.58
N GLY A 27 0.06 11.08 5.45
CA GLY A 27 -0.92 11.22 6.52
C GLY A 27 -2.36 11.34 6.02
N SER A 28 -2.59 12.17 4.99
CA SER A 28 -3.92 12.36 4.41
C SER A 28 -4.47 11.08 3.77
N TRP A 29 -3.60 10.28 3.13
CA TRP A 29 -3.99 8.99 2.56
C TRP A 29 -4.27 7.93 3.61
N ARG A 30 -3.48 7.89 4.70
CA ARG A 30 -3.79 7.03 5.85
C ARG A 30 -5.16 7.33 6.42
N ASP A 31 -5.49 8.60 6.60
CA ASP A 31 -6.80 9.02 7.12
C ASP A 31 -7.93 8.67 6.13
N SER A 32 -7.75 8.97 4.85
CA SER A 32 -8.73 8.68 3.79
C SER A 32 -9.04 7.19 3.63
N LEU A 33 -8.04 6.33 3.86
CA LEU A 33 -8.16 4.87 3.78
C LEU A 33 -8.39 4.22 5.16
N THR A 34 -8.54 5.03 6.22
CA THR A 34 -8.68 4.56 7.61
C THR A 34 -7.59 3.54 8.01
N LEU A 35 -6.37 3.71 7.48
CA LEU A 35 -5.25 2.82 7.75
C LEU A 35 -4.76 3.08 9.17
N SER A 36 -4.78 2.05 10.02
CA SER A 36 -4.23 2.11 11.38
C SER A 36 -2.70 1.94 11.39
N LEU A 37 -2.00 2.66 10.50
CA LEU A 37 -0.55 2.65 10.32
C LEU A 37 0.09 3.91 10.92
N SER A 38 1.28 3.76 11.50
CA SER A 38 2.09 4.91 11.93
C SER A 38 2.77 5.59 10.73
N GLY A 39 3.23 6.83 10.94
CA GLY A 39 3.96 7.55 9.90
C GLY A 39 5.26 6.85 9.50
N GLU A 40 5.89 6.16 10.45
CA GLU A 40 7.09 5.35 10.24
C GLU A 40 6.81 4.14 9.35
N ASP A 41 5.70 3.43 9.56
CA ASP A 41 5.33 2.27 8.74
C ASP A 41 5.09 2.68 7.28
N MET A 42 4.47 3.85 7.05
CA MET A 42 4.29 4.39 5.69
C MET A 42 5.61 4.69 4.99
N ILE A 43 6.62 5.15 5.74
CA ILE A 43 7.96 5.40 5.20
C ILE A 43 8.63 4.07 4.84
N GLU A 44 8.54 3.05 5.69
CA GLU A 44 9.09 1.73 5.38
C GLU A 44 8.42 1.10 4.15
N ILE A 45 7.09 1.17 4.06
CA ILE A 45 6.34 0.71 2.89
C ILE A 45 6.81 1.46 1.63
N LYS A 46 6.93 2.79 1.70
CA LYS A 46 7.45 3.60 0.59
C LYS A 46 8.83 3.13 0.13
N VAL A 47 9.76 2.95 1.06
CA VAL A 47 11.13 2.49 0.77
C VAL A 47 11.10 1.09 0.14
N TYR A 48 10.29 0.18 0.66
CA TYR A 48 10.15 -1.17 0.11
C TYR A 48 9.61 -1.15 -1.33
N TYR A 49 8.55 -0.39 -1.60
CA TYR A 49 7.97 -0.27 -2.93
C TYR A 49 8.92 0.41 -3.93
N GLU A 50 9.71 1.37 -3.48
CA GLU A 50 10.73 2.03 -4.30
C GLU A 50 11.93 1.12 -4.61
N ALA A 51 12.49 0.47 -3.59
CA ALA A 51 13.72 -0.32 -3.71
C ALA A 51 13.49 -1.69 -4.35
N GLU A 52 12.51 -2.44 -3.86
CA GLU A 52 12.31 -3.85 -4.24
C GLU A 52 11.37 -3.99 -5.44
N LEU A 53 10.21 -3.33 -5.39
CA LEU A 53 9.15 -3.53 -6.39
C LEU A 53 9.24 -2.57 -7.57
N ARG A 54 9.90 -1.42 -7.39
CA ARG A 54 10.02 -0.32 -8.37
C ARG A 54 8.68 0.11 -9.00
N ARG A 55 7.56 -0.08 -8.30
CA ARG A 55 6.21 0.30 -8.74
C ARG A 55 5.46 1.04 -7.65
N GLU A 56 4.31 1.59 -8.01
CA GLU A 56 3.38 2.22 -7.08
C GLU A 56 2.56 1.11 -6.39
N PRO A 57 2.33 1.18 -5.08
CA PRO A 57 1.39 0.29 -4.43
C PRO A 57 -0.04 0.60 -4.87
N THR A 58 -0.88 -0.42 -4.85
CA THR A 58 -2.32 -0.24 -4.97
C THR A 58 -2.97 0.06 -3.62
N ASP A 59 -4.12 0.72 -3.65
CA ASP A 59 -4.98 0.92 -2.49
C ASP A 59 -5.28 -0.38 -1.73
N VAL A 60 -5.55 -1.47 -2.45
CA VAL A 60 -5.80 -2.80 -1.88
C VAL A 60 -4.55 -3.37 -1.19
N GLU A 61 -3.37 -3.19 -1.76
CA GLU A 61 -2.11 -3.64 -1.14
C GLU A 61 -1.80 -2.85 0.14
N LEU A 62 -1.99 -1.54 0.13
CA LEU A 62 -1.82 -0.68 1.30
C LEU A 62 -2.80 -1.04 2.40
N GLU A 63 -4.07 -1.30 2.06
CA GLU A 63 -5.06 -1.80 3.01
C GLU A 63 -4.64 -3.15 3.61
N CYS A 64 -4.17 -4.09 2.79
CA CYS A 64 -3.72 -5.40 3.25
C CYS A 64 -2.51 -5.29 4.21
N ILE A 65 -1.54 -4.43 3.89
CA ILE A 65 -0.40 -4.15 4.78
C ILE A 65 -0.90 -3.50 6.07
N ALA A 66 -1.79 -2.52 5.99
CA ALA A 66 -2.36 -1.88 7.17
C ALA A 66 -3.12 -2.86 8.07
N GLN A 67 -3.88 -3.80 7.52
CA GLN A 67 -4.54 -4.84 8.31
C GLN A 67 -3.54 -5.76 9.01
N THR A 68 -2.39 -6.03 8.38
CA THR A 68 -1.35 -6.93 8.92
C THR A 68 -0.43 -6.22 9.92
N TRP A 69 -0.14 -4.94 9.71
CA TRP A 69 0.80 -4.12 10.48
C TRP A 69 0.12 -3.16 11.45
N SER A 70 -1.22 -3.09 11.45
CA SER A 70 -1.98 -2.27 12.40
C SER A 70 -1.54 -2.58 13.83
N GLU A 71 -1.48 -1.55 14.68
CA GLU A 71 -1.13 -1.62 16.11
C GLU A 71 -1.95 -2.65 16.92
N HIS A 72 -3.05 -3.17 16.36
CA HIS A 72 -3.81 -4.30 16.90
C HIS A 72 -3.19 -5.69 16.63
N CYS A 73 -2.21 -5.80 15.73
CA CYS A 73 -1.39 -6.99 15.54
C CYS A 73 -0.25 -7.01 16.57
N LYS A 74 -0.56 -7.71 17.66
CA LYS A 74 0.24 -8.06 18.85
C LYS A 74 1.58 -8.80 18.59
N HIS A 75 2.31 -8.50 17.51
CA HIS A 75 3.59 -9.12 17.14
C HIS A 75 4.73 -8.11 16.88
N ARG A 76 4.72 -6.92 17.50
CA ARG A 76 6.01 -6.29 17.88
C ARG A 76 6.51 -6.99 19.15
N ILE A 77 7.25 -8.08 18.98
CA ILE A 77 8.12 -8.67 20.03
C ILE A 77 9.53 -8.19 19.76
#